data_AF-A0A524MB22-F1
#
_entry.id   AF-A0A524MB22-F1
#
_cell.length_a   1.000
_cell.length_b   1.000
_cell.length_c   1.000
_cell.angle_alpha   90.00
_cell.angle_beta   90.00
_cell.angle_gamma   90.00
#
_symmetry.space_group_name_H-M   'P 1'
#
loop_
_entity.id
_entity.type
_entity.pdbx_description
1 polymer ?
#
loop_
_entity_poly.entity_id
_entity_poly.type
_entity_poly.pdbx_seq_one_letter_code
_entity_poly.pdbx_strand_id
1 'polypeptide(L)'
;MSLVSEVKSWLWVPAVWVVVYSILLLIGIALGPTYYWGVMLVGVPLTIAPITYKNLVGGGCSVRFQICALVKGMAAGMIFFFLTMIADSLLWPNLSLSLGWNPITLNMTGLFYQIWFFSGIIGGVGARVIEVRGYTSDPGITIAGFEDT
;
A
#
# COMPACT_ATOMS: atom_id res chain seq x y z
N MET A 1 1.59 19.04 -14.78
CA MET A 1 2.52 18.53 -13.75
C MET A 1 3.81 18.06 -14.41
N SER A 2 4.96 18.42 -13.85
CA SER A 2 6.27 17.93 -14.28
C SER A 2 6.49 16.51 -13.74
N LEU A 3 7.28 15.69 -14.44
CA LEU A 3 7.59 14.31 -14.07
C LEU A 3 8.18 14.21 -12.63
N VAL A 4 8.94 15.24 -12.23
CA VAL A 4 9.51 15.38 -10.88
C VAL A 4 8.44 15.49 -9.79
N SER A 5 7.36 16.25 -10.05
CA SER A 5 6.26 16.40 -9.10
C SER A 5 5.49 15.09 -8.90
N GLU A 6 5.41 14.28 -9.96
CA GLU A 6 4.74 12.99 -9.94
C GLU A 6 5.55 11.94 -9.18
N VAL A 7 6.86 11.83 -9.43
CA VAL A 7 7.74 10.92 -8.67
C VAL A 7 7.73 11.27 -7.18
N LYS A 8 7.75 12.55 -6.82
CA LYS A 8 7.66 13.00 -5.42
C LYS A 8 6.35 12.56 -4.75
N SER A 9 5.25 12.48 -5.52
CA SER A 9 3.96 11.99 -5.02
C SER A 9 3.91 10.49 -4.77
N TRP A 10 4.86 9.72 -5.30
CA TRP A 10 4.98 8.26 -5.08
C TRP A 10 6.00 7.90 -3.99
N LEU A 11 6.81 8.86 -3.53
CA LEU A 11 7.90 8.63 -2.60
C LEU A 11 7.44 8.14 -1.22
N TRP A 12 6.17 8.36 -0.87
CA TRP A 12 5.58 7.85 0.37
C TRP A 12 5.47 6.33 0.39
N VAL A 13 5.32 5.66 -0.77
CA VAL A 13 5.17 4.21 -0.85
C VAL A 13 6.40 3.50 -0.28
N PRO A 14 7.63 3.71 -0.81
CA PRO A 14 8.81 3.07 -0.25
C PRO A 14 9.10 3.54 1.18
N ALA A 15 8.86 4.81 1.51
CA ALA A 15 9.10 5.33 2.86
C ALA A 15 8.23 4.64 3.92
N VAL A 16 6.92 4.53 3.66
CA VAL A 16 5.98 3.81 4.54
C VAL A 16 6.32 2.33 4.60
N TRP A 17 6.63 1.72 3.45
CA TRP A 17 6.99 0.31 3.38
C TRP A 17 8.17 -0.02 4.28
N VAL A 18 9.27 0.75 4.21
CA VAL A 18 10.46 0.52 5.05
C VAL A 18 10.10 0.53 6.53
N VAL A 19 9.31 1.52 6.97
CA VAL A 19 8.93 1.66 8.38
C VAL A 19 8.04 0.49 8.82
N VAL A 20 6.97 0.21 8.06
CA VAL A 20 6.00 -0.84 8.40
C VAL A 20 6.65 -2.22 8.37
N TYR A 21 7.40 -2.52 7.31
CA TYR A 21 8.09 -3.81 7.17
C TYR A 21 9.08 -4.03 8.31
N SER A 22 9.90 -3.03 8.65
CA SER A 22 10.88 -3.16 9.74
C SER A 22 10.21 -3.41 11.10
N ILE A 23 9.14 -2.68 11.42
CA ILE A 23 8.42 -2.85 12.69
C ILE A 23 7.76 -4.23 12.76
N LEU A 24 7.04 -4.64 11.72
CA LEU A 24 6.35 -5.93 11.70
C LEU A 24 7.34 -7.10 11.69
N LEU A 25 8.50 -6.95 11.03
CA LEU A 25 9.55 -7.95 11.02
C LEU A 25 10.14 -8.15 12.43
N LEU A 26 10.44 -7.06 13.15
CA LEU A 26 10.94 -7.16 14.53
C LEU A 26 9.91 -7.79 15.48
N ILE A 27 8.65 -7.38 15.39
CA ILE A 27 7.56 -7.96 16.20
C ILE A 27 7.39 -9.45 15.88
N GLY A 28 7.38 -9.81 14.60
CA GLY A 28 7.22 -11.19 14.16
C GLY A 28 8.37 -12.08 14.62
N ILE A 29 9.62 -11.59 14.57
CA ILE A 29 10.78 -12.32 15.08
C ILE A 29 10.70 -12.50 16.60
N ALA A 30 10.35 -11.44 17.34
CA ALA A 30 10.25 -11.48 18.80
C ALA A 30 9.18 -12.46 19.30
N LEU A 31 8.07 -12.60 18.57
CA LEU A 31 7.00 -13.55 18.91
C LEU A 31 7.28 -14.97 18.42
N GLY A 32 8.25 -15.16 17.54
CA GLY A 32 8.68 -16.46 17.04
C GLY A 32 7.87 -17.01 15.85
N PRO A 33 8.27 -18.17 15.32
CA PRO A 33 7.81 -18.68 14.02
C PRO A 33 6.31 -18.96 13.97
N THR A 34 5.71 -19.39 15.09
CA THR A 34 4.28 -19.72 15.18
C THR A 34 3.38 -18.50 14.99
N TYR A 35 3.82 -17.33 15.48
CA TYR A 35 3.02 -16.10 15.47
C TYR A 35 3.42 -15.12 14.36
N TYR A 36 4.60 -15.29 13.76
CA TYR A 36 5.10 -14.45 12.65
C TYR A 36 4.05 -14.22 11.56
N TRP A 37 3.38 -15.29 11.13
CA TRP A 37 2.34 -15.22 10.11
C TRP A 37 1.10 -14.44 10.55
N GLY A 38 0.65 -14.62 11.78
CA GLY A 38 -0.49 -13.87 12.33
C GLY A 38 -0.21 -12.38 12.41
N VAL A 39 1.01 -12.01 12.83
CA VAL A 39 1.47 -10.62 12.89
C VAL A 39 1.44 -9.97 11.51
N MET A 40 1.87 -10.68 10.47
CA MET A 40 1.90 -10.15 9.12
C MET A 40 0.51 -10.09 8.48
N LEU A 41 -0.31 -11.13 8.70
CA LEU A 41 -1.67 -11.21 8.17
C LEU A 41 -2.60 -10.14 8.76
N VAL A 42 -2.42 -9.79 10.03
CA VAL A 42 -3.23 -8.75 10.68
C VAL A 42 -2.57 -7.38 10.58
N GLY A 43 -1.26 -7.31 10.84
CA GLY A 43 -0.51 -6.05 10.90
C GLY A 43 -0.47 -5.34 9.58
N VAL A 44 -0.17 -6.04 8.48
CA VAL A 44 -0.02 -5.43 7.15
C VAL A 44 -1.33 -4.77 6.69
N PRO A 45 -2.50 -5.44 6.68
CA PRO A 45 -3.75 -4.79 6.31
C PRO A 45 -4.15 -3.67 7.25
N LEU A 46 -3.94 -3.85 8.56
CA LEU A 46 -4.31 -2.85 9.57
C LEU A 46 -3.52 -1.54 9.41
N THR A 47 -2.27 -1.60 8.95
CA THR A 47 -1.44 -0.40 8.76
C THR A 47 -1.48 0.12 7.32
N ILE A 48 -1.33 -0.76 6.33
CA ILE A 48 -1.18 -0.34 4.93
C ILE A 48 -2.50 0.16 4.37
N ALA A 49 -3.62 -0.54 4.61
CA ALA A 49 -4.92 -0.11 4.07
C ALA A 49 -5.32 1.32 4.48
N PRO A 50 -5.26 1.73 5.77
CA PRO A 50 -5.60 3.10 6.15
C PRO A 50 -4.59 4.14 5.67
N ILE A 51 -3.30 3.80 5.58
CA ILE A 51 -2.28 4.72 5.05
C ILE A 51 -2.50 4.94 3.55
N THR A 52 -2.69 3.86 2.79
CA THR A 52 -2.99 3.93 1.36
C THR A 52 -4.30 4.70 1.12
N TYR A 53 -5.33 4.44 1.92
CA TYR A 53 -6.56 5.21 1.88
C TYR A 53 -6.30 6.71 2.10
N LYS A 54 -5.64 7.11 3.20
CA LYS A 54 -5.39 8.52 3.52
C LYS A 54 -4.57 9.25 2.45
N ASN A 55 -3.59 8.58 1.85
CA ASN A 55 -2.75 9.17 0.81
C ASN A 55 -3.42 9.25 -0.57
N LEU A 56 -4.50 8.49 -0.78
CA LEU A 56 -5.25 8.49 -2.05
C LEU A 56 -6.54 9.31 -2.00
N VAL A 57 -7.12 9.51 -0.82
CA VAL A 57 -8.29 10.37 -0.60
C VAL A 57 -7.93 11.83 -0.89
N GLY A 58 -8.79 12.51 -1.66
CA GLY A 58 -8.57 13.91 -2.07
C GLY A 58 -7.59 14.09 -3.23
N GLY A 59 -6.96 13.02 -3.72
CA GLY A 59 -5.99 13.08 -4.82
C GLY A 59 -6.59 13.15 -6.24
N GLY A 60 -7.91 12.99 -6.38
CA GLY A 60 -8.67 12.94 -7.65
C GLY A 60 -8.21 11.88 -8.65
N CYS A 61 -9.05 11.55 -9.64
CA CYS A 61 -8.54 10.93 -10.88
C CYS A 61 -7.68 11.96 -11.61
N SER A 62 -6.46 11.60 -11.99
CA SER A 62 -5.69 12.45 -12.91
C SER A 62 -6.39 12.40 -14.26
N VAL A 63 -7.07 13.47 -14.67
CA VAL A 63 -7.78 13.57 -15.96
C VAL A 63 -6.82 13.31 -17.13
N ARG A 64 -5.53 13.60 -16.95
CA ARG A 64 -4.47 13.41 -17.94
C ARG A 64 -4.06 11.94 -18.16
N PHE A 65 -4.16 11.10 -17.13
CA PHE A 65 -3.78 9.68 -17.21
C PHE A 65 -4.97 8.73 -17.11
N GLN A 66 -6.18 9.24 -16.86
CA GLN A 66 -7.39 8.45 -16.54
C GLN A 66 -7.18 7.44 -15.39
N ILE A 67 -6.18 7.69 -14.52
CA ILE A 67 -5.87 6.83 -13.38
C ILE A 67 -6.62 7.35 -12.16
N CYS A 68 -7.59 6.57 -11.71
CA CYS A 68 -8.36 6.83 -10.50
C CYS A 68 -7.73 6.23 -9.24
N ALA A 69 -8.26 6.58 -8.08
CA ALA A 69 -7.76 6.12 -6.77
C ALA A 69 -7.61 4.60 -6.68
N LEU A 70 -8.52 3.84 -7.31
CA LEU A 70 -8.44 2.37 -7.38
C LEU A 70 -7.15 1.89 -8.06
N VAL A 71 -6.81 2.45 -9.22
CA VAL A 71 -5.63 2.07 -10.00
C VAL A 71 -4.35 2.48 -9.28
N LYS A 72 -4.35 3.65 -8.62
CA LYS A 72 -3.23 4.05 -7.76
C LYS A 72 -3.04 3.09 -6.58
N GLY A 73 -4.13 2.62 -5.98
CA GLY A 73 -4.08 1.59 -4.92
C GLY A 73 -3.54 0.25 -5.40
N MET A 74 -3.95 -0.21 -6.58
CA MET A 74 -3.39 -1.41 -7.21
C MET A 74 -1.89 -1.27 -7.49
N ALA A 75 -1.46 -0.13 -8.04
CA ALA A 75 -0.05 0.15 -8.30
C ALA A 75 0.78 0.23 -7.01
N ALA A 76 0.27 0.89 -5.96
CA ALA A 76 0.93 0.90 -4.65
C ALA A 76 1.04 -0.52 -4.07
N GLY A 77 -0.02 -1.33 -4.19
CA GLY A 77 -0.02 -2.75 -3.81
C GLY A 77 1.05 -3.56 -4.56
N MET A 78 1.20 -3.36 -5.87
CA MET A 78 2.26 -4.01 -6.66
C MET A 78 3.65 -3.60 -6.20
N ILE A 79 3.87 -2.32 -5.91
CA ILE A 79 5.15 -1.84 -5.40
C ILE A 79 5.46 -2.50 -4.05
N PHE A 80 4.49 -2.55 -3.13
CA PHE A 80 4.68 -3.24 -1.85
C PHE A 80 4.99 -4.73 -2.02
N PHE A 81 4.30 -5.40 -2.95
CA PHE A 81 4.57 -6.80 -3.29
C PHE A 81 6.02 -7.00 -3.71
N PHE A 82 6.50 -6.23 -4.69
CA PHE A 82 7.87 -6.37 -5.21
C PHE A 82 8.93 -6.01 -4.19
N LEU A 83 8.74 -4.92 -3.44
CA LEU A 83 9.66 -4.52 -2.37
C LEU A 83 9.79 -5.62 -1.32
N THR A 84 8.66 -6.22 -0.92
CA THR A 84 8.64 -7.32 0.06
C THR A 84 9.33 -8.56 -0.50
N MET A 85 9.06 -8.95 -1.75
CA MET A 85 9.70 -10.09 -2.39
C MET A 85 11.23 -9.92 -2.48
N ILE A 86 11.69 -8.74 -2.89
CA ILE A 86 13.12 -8.41 -2.97
C ILE A 86 13.73 -8.43 -1.56
N ALA A 87 13.11 -7.76 -0.59
CA ALA A 87 13.59 -7.73 0.79
C ALA A 87 13.73 -9.13 1.37
N ASP A 88 12.72 -9.97 1.21
CA ASP A 88 12.73 -11.33 1.74
C ASP A 88 13.85 -12.17 1.12
N SER A 89 14.04 -12.08 -0.21
CA SER A 89 15.14 -12.77 -0.90
C SER A 89 16.54 -12.35 -0.44
N LEU A 90 16.69 -11.14 0.10
CA LEU A 90 17.97 -10.63 0.60
C LEU A 90 18.15 -10.87 2.09
N LEU A 91 17.07 -10.75 2.87
CA LEU A 91 17.11 -10.77 4.32
C LEU A 91 17.09 -12.19 4.88
N TRP A 92 16.15 -13.04 4.44
CA TRP A 92 15.94 -14.35 5.04
C TRP A 92 17.09 -15.36 4.86
N PRO A 93 17.85 -15.39 3.75
CA PRO A 93 19.05 -16.22 3.68
C PRO A 93 20.06 -15.91 4.78
N ASN A 94 20.21 -14.63 5.14
CA ASN A 94 21.14 -14.19 6.18
C ASN A 94 20.55 -14.38 7.59
N LEU A 95 19.28 -14.04 7.78
CA LEU A 95 18.58 -14.15 9.07
C LEU A 95 18.33 -15.60 9.48
N SER A 96 18.04 -16.50 8.53
CA SER A 96 17.79 -17.91 8.84
C SER A 96 19.00 -18.62 9.45
N LEU A 97 20.22 -18.22 9.08
CA LEU A 97 21.46 -18.73 9.69
C LEU A 97 21.56 -18.38 11.17
N SER A 98 21.08 -17.19 11.56
CA SER A 98 21.13 -16.72 12.95
C SER A 98 19.91 -17.17 13.77
N LEU A 99 18.73 -17.23 13.16
CA LEU A 99 17.46 -17.51 13.85
C LEU A 99 17.12 -19.00 13.87
N GLY A 100 17.71 -19.81 12.98
CA GLY A 100 17.45 -21.26 12.88
C GLY A 100 16.10 -21.61 12.25
N TRP A 101 15.35 -20.63 11.76
CA TRP A 101 14.09 -20.84 11.04
C TRP A 101 13.95 -19.84 9.88
N ASN A 102 13.10 -20.19 8.92
CA ASN A 102 12.82 -19.36 7.75
C ASN A 102 11.31 -19.43 7.45
N PRO A 103 10.57 -18.31 7.44
CA PRO A 103 9.16 -18.32 7.07
C PRO A 103 8.96 -18.61 5.58
N ILE A 104 9.98 -18.40 4.73
CA ILE A 104 9.90 -18.65 3.28
C ILE A 104 9.90 -20.15 2.95
N THR A 105 10.39 -21.02 3.83
CA THR A 105 10.38 -22.48 3.57
C THR A 105 9.03 -23.13 3.88
N LEU A 106 8.10 -22.39 4.49
CA LEU A 106 6.74 -22.85 4.73
C LEU A 106 5.92 -22.61 3.46
N ASN A 107 5.08 -23.58 3.07
CA ASN A 107 4.24 -23.57 1.84
C ASN A 107 3.25 -22.38 1.70
N MET A 108 3.33 -21.36 2.56
CA MET A 108 2.47 -20.17 2.59
C MET A 108 3.09 -18.92 1.95
N THR A 109 4.27 -19.03 1.32
CA THR A 109 4.98 -17.88 0.71
C THR A 109 4.17 -17.11 -0.31
N GLY A 110 3.36 -17.78 -1.13
CA GLY A 110 2.49 -17.12 -2.10
C GLY A 110 1.46 -16.19 -1.44
N LEU A 111 0.92 -16.57 -0.28
CA LEU A 111 -0.04 -15.78 0.47
C LEU A 111 0.62 -14.57 1.14
N PHE A 112 1.90 -14.69 1.52
CA PHE A 112 2.65 -13.63 2.18
C PHE A 112 2.68 -12.33 1.36
N TYR A 113 3.18 -12.43 0.13
CA TYR A 113 3.33 -11.27 -0.74
C TYR A 113 1.97 -10.73 -1.18
N GLN A 114 0.97 -11.61 -1.34
CA GLN A 114 -0.39 -11.23 -1.70
C GLN A 114 -1.05 -10.34 -0.64
N ILE A 115 -0.76 -10.55 0.65
CA ILE A 115 -1.31 -9.68 1.72
C ILE A 115 -0.91 -8.23 1.51
N TRP A 116 0.35 -7.96 1.15
CA TRP A 116 0.83 -6.61 0.85
C TRP A 116 0.12 -6.00 -0.36
N PHE A 117 -0.06 -6.80 -1.40
CA PHE A 117 -0.79 -6.40 -2.59
C PHE A 117 -2.25 -6.05 -2.28
N PHE A 118 -2.99 -6.97 -1.65
CA PHE A 118 -4.40 -6.78 -1.33
C PHE A 118 -4.63 -5.65 -0.32
N SER A 119 -3.69 -5.40 0.60
CA SER A 119 -3.79 -4.27 1.53
C SER A 119 -3.78 -2.93 0.79
N GLY A 120 -2.95 -2.79 -0.25
CA GLY A 120 -2.96 -1.62 -1.13
C GLY A 120 -4.26 -1.47 -1.91
N ILE A 121 -4.81 -2.58 -2.41
CA ILE A 121 -6.12 -2.60 -3.10
C ILE A 121 -7.24 -2.15 -2.17
N ILE A 122 -7.32 -2.71 -0.96
CA ILE A 122 -8.36 -2.36 0.02
C ILE A 122 -8.35 -0.86 0.31
N GLY A 123 -7.16 -0.27 0.51
CA GLY A 123 -7.01 1.17 0.68
C GLY A 123 -7.47 1.97 -0.55
N GLY A 124 -7.13 1.52 -1.76
CA GLY A 124 -7.55 2.14 -3.01
C GLY A 124 -9.06 2.06 -3.27
N VAL A 125 -9.68 0.92 -2.98
CA VAL A 125 -11.14 0.74 -3.04
C VAL A 125 -11.83 1.69 -2.07
N GLY A 126 -11.35 1.76 -0.82
CA GLY A 126 -11.90 2.67 0.19
C GLY A 126 -11.84 4.14 -0.25
N ALA A 127 -10.71 4.56 -0.85
CA ALA A 127 -10.56 5.91 -1.38
C ALA A 127 -11.54 6.19 -2.53
N ARG A 128 -11.75 5.20 -3.43
CA ARG A 128 -12.71 5.32 -4.54
C ARG A 128 -14.16 5.41 -4.06
N VAL A 129 -14.55 4.64 -3.04
CA VAL A 129 -15.93 4.68 -2.50
C VAL A 129 -16.26 6.07 -1.99
N ILE A 130 -15.33 6.73 -1.30
CA ILE A 130 -15.53 8.10 -0.79
C ILE A 130 -15.50 9.14 -1.89
N GLU A 131 -14.63 8.99 -2.88
CA GLU A 131 -14.64 9.85 -4.07
C GLU A 131 -16.03 9.82 -4.74
N VAL A 132 -16.58 8.63 -5.00
CA VAL A 132 -17.92 8.48 -5.61
C VAL A 132 -19.02 9.08 -4.72
N ARG A 133 -18.95 8.90 -3.41
CA ARG A 133 -19.93 9.50 -2.47
C ARG A 133 -19.82 11.02 -2.38
N GLY A 134 -18.62 11.57 -2.52
CA GLY A 134 -18.38 13.01 -2.57
C GLY A 134 -19.06 13.65 -3.79
N TYR A 135 -19.03 13.00 -4.95
CA TYR A 135 -19.70 13.46 -6.17
C TYR A 135 -21.23 13.41 -6.10
N THR A 136 -21.83 12.48 -5.34
CA THR A 136 -23.29 12.42 -5.16
C THR A 136 -23.84 13.49 -4.21
N SER A 137 -22.98 14.28 -3.57
CA SER A 137 -23.36 15.29 -2.57
C SER A 137 -23.29 16.75 -3.10
N ASP A 138 -23.32 16.95 -4.43
CA ASP A 138 -23.09 18.24 -5.10
C ASP A 138 -24.17 19.33 -4.81
N PRO A 139 -23.97 20.66 -5.08
CA PRO A 139 -23.21 21.19 -6.22
C PRO A 139 -22.28 22.39 -5.97
N GLY A 140 -21.11 22.38 -6.60
CA GLY A 140 -20.24 23.56 -6.62
C GLY A 140 -19.10 23.49 -7.63
N ILE A 141 -19.32 22.91 -8.81
CA ILE A 141 -18.40 23.15 -9.93
C ILE A 141 -18.70 24.57 -10.44
N THR A 142 -18.08 25.57 -9.84
CA THR A 142 -17.77 26.82 -10.55
C THR A 142 -16.71 26.49 -11.58
N ILE A 143 -17.16 26.25 -12.81
CA ILE A 143 -16.29 26.41 -13.97
C ILE A 143 -15.85 27.88 -13.92
N ALA A 144 -14.57 28.13 -13.63
CA ALA A 144 -14.01 29.46 -13.74
C ALA A 144 -14.14 29.90 -15.22
N GLY A 145 -15.15 30.72 -15.53
CA GLY A 145 -15.33 31.27 -16.87
C GLY A 145 -16.76 31.34 -17.44
N PHE A 146 -17.81 31.03 -16.69
CA PHE A 146 -19.18 31.37 -17.11
C PHE A 146 -19.80 32.37 -16.13
N GLU A 147 -19.84 33.64 -16.56
CA GLU A 147 -20.73 34.65 -16.00
C GLU A 147 -22.11 34.44 -16.66
N ASP A 148 -23.09 34.02 -15.86
CA ASP A 148 -24.48 33.99 -16.30
C ASP A 148 -25.00 35.43 -16.35
N THR A 149 -25.54 35.79 -17.51
CA THR A 149 -26.24 37.06 -17.79
C THR A 149 -27.69 36.99 -17.36
#